data_AF-A0A244EKB5-F1
#
_entry.id   AF-A0A244EKB5-F1
#
_cell.length_a   1.000
_cell.length_b   1.000
_cell.length_c   1.000
_cell.angle_alpha   90.00
_cell.angle_beta   90.00
_cell.angle_gamma   90.00
#
_symmetry.space_group_name_H-M   'P 1'
#
loop_
_entity.id
_entity.type
_entity.pdbx_description
1 polymer ?
#
loop_
_entity_poly.entity_id
_entity_poly.type
_entity_poly.pdbx_seq_one_letter_code
_entity_poly.pdbx_strand_id
1 'polypeptide(L)'
;MMQVFHCKVSRAGQLNPGVVDMHARIAFRVERQALAEIFSEEAKWRDLGLSFELVAEVEGDDLERAFSATNHIDRDWSDNPDVEVKTTNPRRSTSVGDLVVRDGTTFIVDKFGFSEIQREMPAEAFVPEPQPELESVAAEQAPRG
;
A
#
# COMPACT_ATOMS: atom_id res chain seq x y z
N MET A 1 8.84 -14.40 5.78
CA MET A 1 7.58 -13.77 5.33
C MET A 1 7.82 -12.27 5.29
N MET A 2 7.48 -11.64 4.19
CA MET A 2 7.65 -10.20 3.96
C MET A 2 6.29 -9.54 3.84
N GLN A 3 6.16 -8.34 4.36
CA GLN A 3 4.93 -7.55 4.30
C GLN A 3 5.12 -6.38 3.33
N VAL A 4 4.18 -6.18 2.41
CA VAL A 4 4.24 -5.10 1.41
C VAL A 4 3.18 -4.06 1.73
N PHE A 5 3.61 -2.80 1.88
CA PHE A 5 2.75 -1.68 2.18
C PHE A 5 2.72 -0.68 1.04
N HIS A 6 1.52 -0.22 0.68
CA HIS A 6 1.33 0.76 -0.37
C HIS A 6 1.17 2.17 0.19
N CYS A 7 1.84 3.15 -0.40
CA CYS A 7 1.63 4.55 -0.07
C CYS A 7 0.29 5.04 -0.65
N LYS A 8 -0.70 5.27 0.21
CA LYS A 8 -2.07 5.58 -0.18
C LYS A 8 -2.42 7.03 0.12
N VAL A 9 -3.01 7.69 -0.88
CA VAL A 9 -3.68 8.98 -0.74
C VAL A 9 -5.20 8.78 -0.81
N SER A 10 -5.91 9.20 0.24
CA SER A 10 -7.37 9.17 0.28
C SER A 10 -7.97 10.24 -0.65
N ARG A 11 -9.27 10.14 -0.94
CA ARG A 11 -9.97 11.17 -1.74
C ARG A 11 -9.87 12.56 -1.12
N ALA A 12 -9.92 12.66 0.21
CA ALA A 12 -9.73 13.93 0.91
C ALA A 12 -8.28 14.43 0.79
N GLY A 13 -7.30 13.51 0.91
CA GLY A 13 -5.88 13.82 0.75
C GLY A 13 -5.54 14.34 -0.65
N GLN A 14 -6.20 13.85 -1.70
CA GLN A 14 -6.02 14.34 -3.08
C GLN A 14 -6.38 15.82 -3.26
N LEU A 15 -7.26 16.35 -2.39
CA LEU A 15 -7.66 17.76 -2.39
C LEU A 15 -6.76 18.62 -1.49
N ASN A 16 -5.85 18.01 -0.72
CA ASN A 16 -4.91 18.70 0.15
C ASN A 16 -3.55 18.84 -0.53
N PRO A 17 -3.12 20.06 -0.91
CA PRO A 17 -1.85 20.27 -1.61
C PRO A 17 -0.62 19.77 -0.84
N GLY A 18 -0.65 19.85 0.50
CA GLY A 18 0.45 19.36 1.34
C GLY A 18 0.57 17.83 1.30
N VAL A 19 -0.56 17.12 1.24
CA VAL A 19 -0.57 15.66 1.08
C VAL A 19 -0.11 15.26 -0.31
N VAL A 20 -0.56 15.96 -1.35
CA VAL A 20 -0.13 15.68 -2.73
C VAL A 20 1.37 15.92 -2.91
N ASP A 21 1.90 17.02 -2.37
CA ASP A 21 3.34 17.30 -2.37
C ASP A 21 4.11 16.23 -1.60
N MET A 22 3.68 15.91 -0.38
CA MET A 22 4.32 14.89 0.44
C MET A 22 4.33 13.51 -0.26
N HIS A 23 3.20 13.09 -0.82
CA HIS A 23 3.12 11.87 -1.62
C HIS A 23 4.07 11.90 -2.81
N ALA A 24 4.16 13.02 -3.54
CA ALA A 24 5.07 13.13 -4.69
C ALA A 24 6.55 13.05 -4.27
N ARG A 25 6.92 13.62 -3.11
CA ARG A 25 8.27 13.51 -2.53
C ARG A 25 8.62 12.06 -2.19
N ILE A 26 7.64 11.23 -1.85
CA ILE A 26 7.84 9.78 -1.64
C ILE A 26 7.86 9.03 -2.97
N ALA A 27 6.76 9.07 -3.73
CA ALA A 27 6.53 8.22 -4.89
C ALA A 27 7.46 8.50 -6.08
N PHE A 28 8.04 9.71 -6.19
CA PHE A 28 8.91 10.07 -7.33
C PHE A 28 10.35 10.40 -6.94
N ARG A 29 10.59 10.73 -5.67
CA ARG A 29 11.89 11.22 -5.20
C ARG A 29 12.46 10.43 -4.04
N VAL A 30 11.67 9.59 -3.37
CA VAL A 30 12.10 8.74 -2.25
C VAL A 30 12.81 9.59 -1.18
N GLU A 31 12.26 10.77 -0.89
CA GLU A 31 12.87 11.72 0.03
C GLU A 31 12.85 11.18 1.46
N ARG A 32 14.02 10.85 2.00
CA ARG A 32 14.15 10.30 3.36
C ARG A 32 13.59 11.23 4.44
N GLN A 33 13.74 12.54 4.26
CA GLN A 33 13.21 13.53 5.20
C GLN A 33 11.67 13.54 5.20
N ALA A 34 11.04 13.35 4.04
CA ALA A 34 9.59 13.23 3.93
C ALA A 34 9.09 11.97 4.65
N LEU A 35 9.78 10.84 4.50
CA LEU A 35 9.45 9.62 5.25
C LEU A 35 9.57 9.84 6.75
N ALA A 36 10.68 10.43 7.21
CA ALA A 36 10.90 10.72 8.63
C ALA A 36 9.77 11.60 9.21
N GLU A 37 9.32 12.61 8.45
CA GLU A 37 8.23 13.49 8.84
C GLU A 37 6.87 12.76 8.89
N ILE A 38 6.58 11.92 7.88
CA ILE A 38 5.37 11.08 7.90
C ILE A 38 5.37 10.20 9.13
N PHE A 39 6.51 9.57 9.43
CA PHE A 39 6.63 8.62 10.52
C PHE A 39 6.62 9.26 11.91
N SER A 40 7.15 10.48 12.06
CA SER A 40 7.10 11.20 13.34
C SER A 40 5.69 11.70 13.70
N GLU A 41 4.83 11.91 12.69
CA GLU A 41 3.47 12.43 12.87
C GLU A 41 2.43 11.56 12.14
N GLU A 42 2.55 10.24 12.23
CA GLU A 42 1.77 9.31 11.41
C GLU A 42 0.25 9.50 11.54
N ALA A 43 -0.25 9.70 12.77
CA ALA A 43 -1.67 9.94 13.00
C ALA A 43 -2.17 11.19 12.26
N LYS A 44 -1.40 12.28 12.31
CA LYS A 44 -1.72 13.52 11.59
C LYS A 44 -1.73 13.29 10.09
N TRP A 45 -0.72 12.62 9.52
CA TRP A 45 -0.68 12.37 8.08
C TRP A 45 -1.81 11.47 7.62
N ARG A 46 -2.15 10.45 8.41
CA ARG A 46 -3.31 9.59 8.18
C ARG A 46 -4.61 10.39 8.18
N ASP A 47 -4.81 11.26 9.18
CA ASP A 47 -6.01 12.11 9.28
C ASP A 47 -6.11 13.11 8.10
N LEU A 48 -4.97 13.57 7.58
CA LEU A 48 -4.90 14.39 6.38
C LEU A 48 -5.12 13.58 5.09
N GLY A 49 -5.07 12.25 5.15
CA GLY A 49 -5.34 11.35 4.04
C GLY A 49 -4.11 10.75 3.36
N LEU A 50 -2.95 10.70 4.04
CA LEU A 50 -1.73 10.01 3.58
C LEU A 50 -1.37 8.88 4.55
N SER A 51 -1.26 7.65 4.07
CA SER A 51 -0.98 6.49 4.93
C SER A 51 -0.28 5.36 4.18
N PHE A 52 0.31 4.42 4.91
CA PHE A 52 0.80 3.16 4.36
C PHE A 52 -0.18 2.03 4.70
N GLU A 53 -0.70 1.34 3.69
CA GLU A 53 -1.67 0.24 3.85
C GLU A 53 -0.99 -1.10 3.57
N LEU A 54 -1.09 -2.07 4.48
CA LEU A 54 -0.68 -3.44 4.19
C LEU A 54 -1.53 -3.99 3.06
N VAL A 55 -0.90 -4.34 1.94
CA VAL A 55 -1.61 -4.88 0.78
C VAL A 55 -1.31 -6.34 0.54
N ALA A 56 -0.12 -6.83 0.91
CA ALA A 56 0.31 -8.19 0.61
C ALA A 56 1.20 -8.76 1.71
N GLU A 57 1.18 -10.08 1.85
CA GLU A 57 2.24 -10.86 2.48
C GLU A 57 2.84 -11.82 1.45
N VAL A 58 4.17 -11.91 1.40
CA VAL A 58 4.91 -12.74 0.44
C VAL A 58 5.82 -13.70 1.18
N GLU A 59 5.79 -14.96 0.79
CA GLU A 59 6.65 -15.99 1.38
C GLU A 59 8.12 -15.83 0.96
N GLY A 60 9.02 -16.06 1.91
CA GLY A 60 10.48 -15.90 1.75
C GLY A 60 11.08 -14.65 2.39
N ASP A 61 12.32 -14.34 1.98
CA ASP A 61 13.21 -13.31 2.53
C ASP A 61 13.96 -12.48 1.44
N ASP A 62 13.69 -12.75 0.17
CA ASP A 62 14.27 -12.05 -0.97
C ASP A 62 13.38 -10.88 -1.42
N LEU A 63 13.90 -9.65 -1.26
CA LEU A 63 13.20 -8.42 -1.60
C LEU A 63 12.84 -8.35 -3.10
N GLU A 64 13.71 -8.85 -3.98
CA GLU A 64 13.46 -8.86 -5.43
C GLU A 64 12.33 -9.83 -5.77
N ARG A 65 12.27 -10.97 -5.07
CA ARG A 65 11.14 -11.89 -5.19
C ARG A 65 9.84 -11.23 -4.74
N ALA A 66 9.85 -10.52 -3.61
CA ALA A 66 8.68 -9.81 -3.10
C ALA A 66 8.15 -8.83 -4.15
N PHE A 67 9.04 -7.98 -4.68
CA PHE A 67 8.68 -6.99 -5.69
C PHE A 67 8.22 -7.62 -7.00
N SER A 68 8.91 -8.64 -7.50
CA SER A 68 8.48 -9.35 -8.72
C SER A 68 7.13 -10.03 -8.54
N ALA A 69 6.82 -10.52 -7.34
CA ALA A 69 5.55 -11.19 -7.05
C ALA A 69 4.37 -10.21 -6.97
N THR A 70 4.64 -8.96 -6.56
CA THR A 70 3.63 -7.91 -6.33
C THR A 70 3.70 -6.77 -7.36
N ASN A 71 4.39 -6.98 -8.50
CA ASN A 71 4.51 -5.99 -9.57
C ASN A 71 4.28 -6.61 -10.96
N HIS A 72 3.09 -6.37 -11.52
CA HIS A 72 2.69 -6.93 -12.81
C HIS A 72 2.00 -5.89 -13.71
N ILE A 73 2.54 -5.69 -14.92
CA ILE A 73 2.01 -4.71 -15.88
C ILE A 73 0.64 -5.15 -16.42
N ASP A 74 0.48 -6.45 -16.69
CA ASP A 74 -0.64 -6.97 -17.49
C ASP A 74 -1.74 -7.65 -16.66
N ARG A 75 -1.50 -7.97 -15.39
CA ARG A 75 -2.42 -8.74 -14.54
C ARG A 75 -2.44 -8.23 -13.11
N ASP A 76 -3.55 -8.48 -12.43
CA ASP A 76 -3.62 -8.32 -10.98
C ASP A 76 -2.67 -9.34 -10.32
N TRP A 77 -1.90 -8.92 -9.33
CA TRP A 77 -1.00 -9.84 -8.63
C TRP A 77 -1.70 -10.69 -7.58
N SER A 78 -2.99 -10.46 -7.32
CA SER A 78 -3.82 -11.36 -6.50
C SER A 78 -3.94 -12.79 -7.05
N ASP A 79 -3.67 -12.98 -8.35
CA ASP A 79 -3.62 -14.31 -8.98
C ASP A 79 -2.30 -15.06 -8.70
N ASN A 80 -1.34 -14.44 -8.02
CA ASN A 80 -0.05 -15.04 -7.71
C ASN A 80 -0.14 -15.95 -6.46
N PRO A 81 0.10 -17.27 -6.57
CA PRO A 81 -0.02 -18.20 -5.44
C PRO A 81 0.99 -17.96 -4.31
N ASP A 82 2.09 -17.25 -4.60
CA ASP A 82 3.11 -16.90 -3.61
C ASP A 82 2.74 -15.65 -2.78
N VAL A 83 1.58 -15.04 -3.06
CA VAL A 83 1.14 -13.80 -2.45
C VAL A 83 -0.18 -13.99 -1.71
N GLU A 84 -0.18 -13.68 -0.43
CA GLU A 84 -1.41 -13.52 0.34
C GLU A 84 -1.90 -12.07 0.24
N VAL A 85 -3.05 -11.88 -0.37
CA VAL A 85 -3.64 -10.56 -0.61
C VAL A 85 -4.36 -10.06 0.64
N LYS A 86 -4.01 -8.87 1.11
CA LYS A 86 -4.60 -8.22 2.31
C LYS A 86 -5.49 -7.04 1.98
N THR A 87 -5.71 -6.74 0.71
CA THR A 87 -6.57 -5.64 0.24
C THR A 87 -7.68 -6.16 -0.67
N THR A 88 -8.82 -5.47 -0.70
CA THR A 88 -9.97 -5.84 -1.54
C THR A 88 -9.98 -5.12 -2.89
N ASN A 89 -9.14 -4.10 -3.06
CA ASN A 89 -9.04 -3.36 -4.31
C ASN A 89 -8.05 -4.06 -5.25
N PRO A 90 -8.39 -4.27 -6.53
CA PRO A 90 -7.45 -4.83 -7.49
C PRO A 90 -6.22 -3.93 -7.61
N ARG A 91 -5.03 -4.53 -7.50
CA ARG A 91 -3.75 -3.81 -7.53
C ARG A 91 -2.90 -4.38 -8.64
N ARG A 92 -2.30 -3.49 -9.43
CA ARG A 92 -1.44 -3.87 -10.55
C ARG A 92 0.04 -3.82 -10.20
N SER A 93 0.46 -2.98 -9.24
CA SER A 93 1.89 -2.77 -9.04
C SER A 93 2.25 -2.27 -7.65
N THR A 94 3.26 -2.90 -7.06
CA THR A 94 4.13 -2.29 -6.05
C THR A 94 5.02 -1.27 -6.75
N SER A 95 4.96 -0.03 -6.29
CA SER A 95 5.55 1.13 -6.96
C SER A 95 6.69 1.75 -6.14
N VAL A 96 7.48 2.60 -6.79
CA VAL A 96 8.42 3.49 -6.08
C VAL A 96 7.67 4.24 -4.98
N GLY A 97 8.21 4.22 -3.77
CA GLY A 97 7.58 4.81 -2.60
C GLY A 97 6.80 3.84 -1.71
N ASP A 98 6.57 2.60 -2.16
CA ASP A 98 6.00 1.53 -1.33
C ASP A 98 7.05 0.98 -0.35
N LEU A 99 6.58 0.32 0.71
CA LEU A 99 7.45 -0.27 1.73
C LEU A 99 7.39 -1.79 1.69
N VAL A 100 8.54 -2.42 1.97
CA VAL A 100 8.65 -3.85 2.23
C VAL A 100 9.25 -4.02 3.61
N VAL A 101 8.58 -4.77 4.48
CA VAL A 101 9.08 -5.12 5.81
C VAL A 101 9.52 -6.57 5.82
N ARG A 102 10.74 -6.82 6.28
CA ARG A 102 11.34 -8.16 6.42
C ARG A 102 12.05 -8.23 7.76
N ASP A 103 11.65 -9.17 8.61
CA ASP A 103 12.25 -9.42 9.93
C ASP A 103 12.38 -8.15 10.80
N GLY A 104 11.37 -7.27 10.73
CA GLY A 104 11.35 -5.99 11.45
C GLY A 104 12.12 -4.86 10.77
N THR A 105 12.95 -5.15 9.77
CA THR A 105 13.62 -4.13 8.96
C THR A 105 12.69 -3.61 7.87
N THR A 106 12.57 -2.28 7.78
CA THR A 106 11.76 -1.62 6.77
C THR A 106 12.63 -1.14 5.60
N PHE A 107 12.21 -1.49 4.39
CA PHE A 107 12.82 -1.08 3.13
C PHE A 107 11.81 -0.23 2.34
N ILE A 108 12.27 0.84 1.71
CA ILE A 108 11.48 1.56 0.70
C ILE A 108 11.90 1.11 -0.69
N VAL A 109 10.90 0.92 -1.57
CA VAL A 109 11.12 0.67 -2.99
C VAL A 109 11.62 1.95 -3.63
N ASP A 110 12.86 1.92 -4.10
CA ASP A 110 13.54 3.05 -4.74
C ASP A 110 13.44 2.93 -6.28
N LYS A 111 13.94 3.92 -7.01
CA LYS A 111 14.05 3.86 -8.49
C LYS A 111 14.90 2.67 -8.95
N PHE A 112 15.85 2.26 -8.11
CA PHE A 112 16.76 1.15 -8.37
C PHE A 112 16.87 0.31 -7.10
N GLY A 113 16.06 -0.75 -7.00
CA GLY A 113 16.08 -1.69 -5.88
C GLY A 113 15.46 -1.10 -4.60
N PHE A 114 16.14 -1.31 -3.47
CA PHE A 114 15.59 -1.03 -2.14
C PHE A 114 16.56 -0.21 -1.30
N SER A 115 15.99 0.71 -0.52
CA SER A 115 16.71 1.52 0.44
C SER A 115 16.22 1.16 1.85
N GLU A 116 17.11 0.73 2.73
CA GLU A 116 16.77 0.55 4.15
C GLU A 116 16.44 1.91 4.78
N ILE A 117 15.40 1.93 5.62
CA ILE A 117 15.01 3.09 6.42
C ILE A 117 15.00 2.71 7.91
N GLN A 118 15.53 3.60 8.75
CA GLN A 118 15.57 3.40 10.19
C GLN A 118 14.19 3.62 10.79
N ARG A 119 13.33 2.60 10.67
CA ARG A 119 12.02 2.51 11.31
C ARG A 119 11.67 1.04 11.49
N GLU A 120 11.22 0.71 12.70
CA GLU A 120 10.43 -0.49 12.94
C GLU A 120 8.96 -0.11 12.75
N MET A 121 8.28 -0.73 11.79
CA MET A 121 6.83 -0.62 11.67
C MET A 121 6.17 -1.42 12.80
N PRO A 122 5.18 -0.87 13.52
CA PRO A 122 4.42 -1.69 14.46
C PRO A 122 3.66 -2.77 13.66
N ALA A 123 3.80 -4.03 14.08
CA ALA A 123 3.11 -5.17 13.48
C ALA A 123 1.56 -5.02 13.50
N GLU A 124 1.05 -4.09 14.31
CA GLU A 124 -0.38 -3.80 14.52
C GLU A 124 -0.93 -2.67 13.63
N ALA A 125 -0.22 -2.27 12.57
CA ALA A 125 -0.68 -1.24 11.62
C ALA A 125 -1.86 -1.73 10.74
N PHE A 126 -2.96 -2.21 11.34
CA PHE A 126 -4.22 -2.46 10.66
C PHE A 126 -5.40 -2.49 11.64
N VAL A 127 -6.22 -1.43 11.60
CA VAL A 127 -7.66 -1.59 11.76
C VAL A 127 -8.22 -1.16 10.41
N PRO A 128 -8.69 -2.08 9.56
CA PRO A 128 -9.40 -1.67 8.36
C PRO A 128 -10.65 -0.94 8.82
N GLU A 129 -10.85 0.30 8.37
CA GLU A 129 -12.17 0.91 8.48
C GLU A 129 -13.17 -0.05 7.79
N PRO A 130 -14.22 -0.51 8.49
CA PRO A 130 -15.23 -1.35 7.85
C PRO A 130 -15.86 -0.54 6.73
N GLN A 131 -15.67 -0.99 5.50
CA GLN A 131 -16.34 -0.37 4.35
C GLN A 131 -17.85 -0.66 4.44
N PRO A 132 -18.72 0.31 4.13
CA PRO A 132 -20.14 0.03 4.05
C PRO A 132 -20.38 -0.99 2.93
N GLU A 133 -21.00 -2.12 3.29
CA GLU A 133 -21.39 -3.16 2.35
C GLU A 133 -22.26 -2.56 1.24
N LEU A 134 -21.79 -2.65 0.00
CA LEU A 134 -22.61 -2.34 -1.17
C LEU A 134 -23.70 -3.40 -1.25
N GLU A 135 -24.89 -3.07 -0.74
CA GLU A 135 -26.11 -3.87 -0.95
C GLU A 135 -26.31 -4.09 -2.45
N SER A 136 -26.22 -5.36 -2.85
CA SER A 136 -26.51 -5.82 -4.20
C SER A 136 -27.98 -5.58 -4.51
N VAL A 137 -28.29 -4.58 -5.33
CA VAL A 137 -29.60 -4.47 -5.99
C VAL A 137 -29.70 -5.53 -7.09
N ALA A 138 -30.12 -6.73 -6.70
CA ALA A 138 -30.70 -7.71 -7.60
C ALA A 138 -32.14 -7.28 -7.91
N ALA A 139 -32.32 -6.44 -8.93
CA ALA A 139 -33.64 -6.22 -9.53
C ALA A 139 -33.96 -7.37 -10.48
N GLU A 140 -34.62 -8.36 -9.90
CA GLU A 140 -35.46 -9.41 -10.48
C GLU A 140 -35.97 -9.14 -11.91
N GLN A 141 -35.46 -9.90 -12.88
CA GLN A 141 -36.18 -10.14 -14.13
C GLN A 141 -37.27 -11.17 -13.85
N ALA A 142 -38.54 -10.74 -13.90
CA ALA A 142 -39.69 -11.65 -13.96
C ALA A 142 -40.43 -11.46 -15.30
N PRO A 143 -40.79 -12.53 -16.02
CA PRO A 143 -41.58 -12.44 -17.24
C PRO A 143 -43.09 -12.40 -16.91
N ARG A 144 -43.83 -11.50 -17.56
CA ARG A 144 -45.29 -11.52 -17.71
C ARG A 144 -45.60 -10.86 -19.06
N GLY A 145 -46.34 -11.42 -20.00
CA GLY A 145 -47.07 -12.68 -20.14
C GLY A 145 -47.60 -12.73 -21.57
#